data_AF-A0A368GLM9-F1
#
_entry.id   AF-A0A368GLM9-F1
#
_cell.length_a   1.000
_cell.length_b   1.000
_cell.length_c   1.000
_cell.angle_alpha   90.00
_cell.angle_beta   90.00
_cell.angle_gamma   90.00
#
_symmetry.space_group_name_H-M   'P 1'
#
loop_
_entity.id
_entity.type
_entity.pdbx_description
1 polymer ?
#
loop_
_entity_poly.entity_id
_entity_poly.type
_entity_poly.pdbx_seq_one_letter_code
_entity_poly.pdbx_strand_id
1 'polypeptide(L)'
;MAIAETAFKTSPYPVLLSIENHLSKHQQKQMVTIFREVFGSKLLAHPLKTHPLVENQPLPSPYALRHKILVKAKRRFDNEDHVEANRKLTNPPLISSEQNELALLEDEVRKRQLCPEEEETSSKDLSKVVNYLTADKVPHTWNADPRLFLMCSMSEDASMKVYRDFPQRQANKLVKHTSKRLVRVFPANMRIKSDNYLPNVGLSYFCFERM
;
A
#
# COMPACT_ATOMS: atom_id res chain seq x y z
N MET A 1 17.83 2.71 13.71
CA MET A 1 18.17 1.84 14.86
C MET A 1 17.11 1.85 15.96
N ALA A 2 16.58 3.01 16.40
CA ALA A 2 15.61 3.10 17.50
C ALA A 2 14.41 2.12 17.42
N ILE A 3 13.81 1.95 16.24
CA ILE A 3 12.70 1.00 16.04
C ILE A 3 13.13 -0.44 16.35
N ALA A 4 14.31 -0.87 15.92
CA ALA A 4 14.78 -2.24 16.12
C ALA A 4 14.97 -2.59 17.59
N GLU A 5 15.35 -1.59 18.39
CA GLU A 5 15.56 -1.72 19.83
C GLU A 5 14.23 -1.76 20.60
N THR A 6 13.27 -0.94 20.20
CA THR A 6 12.04 -0.69 20.98
C THR A 6 10.81 -1.47 20.51
N ALA A 7 10.79 -1.95 19.26
CA ALA A 7 9.61 -2.51 18.59
C ALA A 7 8.85 -3.57 19.39
N PHE A 8 9.56 -4.38 20.19
CA PHE A 8 8.97 -5.52 20.89
C PHE A 8 9.23 -5.53 22.41
N LYS A 9 9.59 -4.38 23.01
CA LYS A 9 9.83 -4.30 24.47
C LYS A 9 8.54 -4.49 25.28
N THR A 10 7.41 -3.98 24.79
CA THR A 10 6.12 -4.00 25.49
C THR A 10 5.07 -4.91 24.87
N SER A 11 5.25 -5.29 23.60
CA SER A 11 4.29 -6.13 22.87
C SER A 11 5.04 -7.05 21.89
N PRO A 12 4.74 -8.35 21.84
CA PRO A 12 5.37 -9.27 20.90
C PRO A 12 4.75 -9.22 19.50
N TYR A 13 3.66 -8.47 19.31
CA TYR A 13 2.88 -8.42 18.07
C TYR A 13 3.56 -7.60 16.97
N PRO A 14 3.22 -7.81 15.68
CA PRO A 14 3.92 -7.20 14.55
C PRO A 14 3.87 -5.67 14.56
N VAL A 15 4.95 -5.06 14.04
CA VAL A 15 5.03 -3.61 13.77
C VAL A 15 4.87 -3.37 12.27
N LEU A 16 3.96 -2.46 11.90
CA LEU A 16 3.69 -2.08 10.52
C LEU A 16 4.35 -0.72 10.23
N LEU A 17 5.37 -0.70 9.37
CA LEU A 17 6.12 0.50 9.02
C LEU A 17 5.54 1.13 7.73
N SER A 18 4.77 2.20 7.86
CA SER A 18 4.26 3.00 6.73
C SER A 18 5.31 4.02 6.31
N ILE A 19 5.94 3.80 5.15
CA ILE A 19 6.95 4.71 4.60
C ILE A 19 6.29 5.65 3.61
N GLU A 20 6.49 6.96 3.80
CA GLU A 20 6.23 7.96 2.78
C GLU A 20 7.52 8.17 1.99
N ASN A 21 7.54 7.62 0.77
CA ASN A 21 8.78 7.44 0.02
C ASN A 21 8.91 8.48 -1.09
N HIS A 22 9.77 9.48 -0.86
CA HIS A 22 10.17 10.50 -1.83
C HIS A 22 11.62 10.32 -2.31
N LEU A 23 12.17 9.10 -2.15
CA LEU A 23 13.55 8.79 -2.46
C LEU A 23 13.73 8.36 -3.92
N SER A 24 14.87 8.74 -4.50
CA SER A 24 15.34 8.16 -5.77
C SER A 24 15.53 6.64 -5.67
N LYS A 25 15.50 5.92 -6.79
CA LYS A 25 15.71 4.46 -6.80
C LYS A 25 17.02 4.02 -6.12
N HIS A 26 18.09 4.80 -6.29
CA HIS A 26 19.37 4.54 -5.63
C HIS A 26 19.26 4.65 -4.11
N GLN A 27 18.64 5.72 -3.60
CA GLN A 27 18.41 5.91 -2.17
C GLN A 27 17.44 4.86 -1.60
N GLN A 28 16.42 4.43 -2.37
CA GLN A 28 15.55 3.33 -1.94
C GLN A 28 16.31 2.02 -1.76
N LYS A 29 17.28 1.73 -2.64
CA LYS A 29 18.17 0.57 -2.47
C LYS A 29 18.98 0.67 -1.18
N GLN A 30 19.55 1.85 -0.89
CA GLN A 30 20.25 2.08 0.38
C GLN A 30 19.32 1.93 1.60
N MET A 31 18.10 2.45 1.52
CA MET A 31 17.08 2.31 2.55
C MET A 31 16.77 0.82 2.83
N VAL A 32 16.65 -0.01 1.79
CA VAL A 32 16.44 -1.46 1.94
C VAL A 32 17.65 -2.15 2.56
N THR A 33 18.88 -1.76 2.19
CA THR A 33 20.10 -2.24 2.84
C THR A 33 20.07 -1.93 4.33
N ILE A 34 19.74 -0.70 4.72
CA ILE A 34 19.61 -0.28 6.12
C ILE A 34 18.53 -1.10 6.83
N PHE A 35 17.37 -1.35 6.21
CA PHE A 35 16.33 -2.19 6.81
C PHE A 35 16.82 -3.61 7.08
N ARG A 36 17.52 -4.22 6.12
CA ARG A 36 18.06 -5.57 6.29
C ARG A 36 19.12 -5.63 7.39
N GLU A 37 20.01 -4.66 7.44
CA GLU A 37 21.07 -4.57 8.46
C GLU A 37 20.50 -4.32 9.85
N VAL A 38 19.63 -3.33 10.00
CA VAL A 38 19.12 -2.86 11.30
C VAL A 38 18.04 -3.78 11.86
N PHE A 39 17.13 -4.30 11.03
CA PHE A 39 16.06 -5.17 11.48
C PHE A 39 16.42 -6.66 11.43
N GLY A 40 17.35 -7.07 10.57
CA GLY A 40 17.82 -8.45 10.46
C GLY A 40 16.66 -9.44 10.34
N SER A 41 16.62 -10.42 11.24
CA SER A 41 15.58 -11.46 11.28
C SER A 41 14.19 -10.94 11.67
N LYS A 42 14.07 -9.73 12.22
CA LYS A 42 12.78 -9.09 12.53
C LYS A 42 12.11 -8.57 11.27
N LEU A 43 12.85 -8.22 10.21
CA LEU A 43 12.24 -7.80 8.94
C LEU A 43 11.53 -8.99 8.27
N LEU A 44 10.26 -8.83 7.94
CA LEU A 44 9.55 -9.79 7.12
C LEU A 44 9.82 -9.53 5.63
N ALA A 45 10.99 -9.93 5.16
CA ALA A 45 11.39 -9.71 3.76
C ALA A 45 10.64 -10.61 2.77
N HIS A 46 10.16 -11.78 3.19
CA HIS A 46 9.44 -12.73 2.31
C HIS A 46 8.11 -13.16 2.93
N PRO A 47 7.10 -13.49 2.10
CA PRO A 47 5.85 -14.06 2.59
C PRO A 47 6.09 -15.35 3.39
N LEU A 48 5.22 -15.62 4.37
CA LEU A 48 5.21 -16.89 5.06
C LEU A 48 4.82 -18.00 4.07
N LYS A 49 5.49 -19.15 4.15
CA LYS A 49 5.15 -20.33 3.31
C LYS A 49 3.69 -20.74 3.43
N THR A 50 3.09 -20.56 4.62
CA THR A 50 1.69 -20.86 4.91
C THR A 50 0.70 -19.83 4.36
N HIS A 51 1.17 -18.64 3.98
CA HIS A 51 0.34 -17.54 3.50
C HIS A 51 0.99 -16.92 2.26
N PRO A 52 1.02 -17.64 1.12
CA PRO A 52 1.56 -17.12 -0.12
C PRO A 52 0.75 -15.91 -0.60
N LEU A 53 1.36 -15.03 -1.40
CA LEU A 53 0.69 -13.83 -1.93
C LEU A 53 -0.13 -14.17 -3.17
N VAL A 54 -1.20 -14.94 -2.97
CA VAL A 54 -2.14 -15.33 -4.02
C VAL A 54 -3.53 -14.77 -3.76
N GLU A 55 -4.38 -14.82 -4.78
CA GLU A 55 -5.77 -14.41 -4.68
C GLU A 55 -6.54 -15.18 -3.61
N ASN A 56 -7.41 -14.47 -2.89
CA ASN A 56 -8.25 -14.98 -1.81
C ASN A 56 -7.52 -15.57 -0.60
N GLN A 57 -6.19 -15.50 -0.54
CA GLN A 57 -5.42 -15.89 0.65
C GLN A 57 -5.63 -14.86 1.76
N PRO A 58 -6.15 -15.24 2.94
CA PRO A 58 -6.31 -14.33 4.07
C PRO A 58 -4.95 -13.83 4.58
N LEU A 59 -4.97 -12.66 5.23
CA LEU A 59 -3.80 -12.14 5.92
C LEU A 59 -3.41 -13.07 7.09
N PRO A 60 -2.11 -13.25 7.39
CA PRO A 60 -1.69 -14.00 8.56
C PRO A 60 -2.19 -13.35 9.85
N SER A 61 -2.47 -14.17 10.87
CA SER A 61 -2.85 -13.67 12.18
C SER A 61 -1.70 -12.85 12.83
N PRO A 62 -2.01 -11.90 13.72
CA PRO A 62 -0.98 -11.19 14.48
C PRO A 62 -0.04 -12.13 15.24
N TYR A 63 -0.55 -13.27 15.71
CA TYR A 63 0.25 -14.30 16.40
C TYR A 63 1.28 -14.96 15.48
N ALA A 64 0.93 -15.21 14.22
CA ALA A 64 1.83 -15.77 13.21
C ALA A 64 2.95 -14.79 12.80
N LEU A 65 2.73 -13.48 13.01
CA LEU A 65 3.65 -12.40 12.68
C LEU A 65 4.38 -11.80 13.89
N ARG A 66 4.41 -12.50 15.03
CA ARG A 66 5.10 -12.00 16.23
C ARG A 66 6.57 -11.71 15.96
N HIS A 67 7.05 -10.62 16.57
CA HIS A 67 8.42 -10.12 16.41
C HIS A 67 8.81 -9.77 14.97
N LYS A 68 7.82 -9.53 14.09
CA LYS A 68 8.05 -9.13 12.70
C LYS A 68 7.74 -7.65 12.47
N ILE A 69 8.58 -7.04 11.65
CA ILE A 69 8.44 -5.70 11.11
C ILE A 69 8.07 -5.84 9.64
N LEU A 70 6.92 -5.29 9.27
CA LEU A 70 6.39 -5.33 7.91
C LEU A 70 6.50 -3.93 7.30
N VAL A 71 6.95 -3.85 6.05
CA VAL A 71 7.09 -2.58 5.33
C VAL A 71 5.88 -2.37 4.43
N LYS A 72 5.20 -1.24 4.58
CA LYS A 72 4.17 -0.76 3.67
C LYS A 72 4.77 0.21 2.67
N ALA A 73 4.76 -0.16 1.40
CA ALA A 73 5.12 0.69 0.27
C ALA A 73 4.43 0.19 -1.02
N LYS A 74 4.56 0.94 -2.12
CA LYS A 74 4.15 0.45 -3.44
C LYS A 74 5.06 -0.71 -3.86
N ARG A 75 4.51 -1.71 -4.54
CA ARG A 75 5.24 -2.86 -5.09
C ARG A 75 5.07 -2.91 -6.60
N ARG A 76 6.14 -3.24 -7.34
CA ARG A 76 6.04 -3.66 -8.74
C ARG A 76 5.69 -5.14 -8.79
N PHE A 77 4.68 -5.48 -9.56
CA PHE A 77 4.37 -6.87 -9.92
C PHE A 77 5.18 -7.16 -11.18
N ASP A 78 6.32 -7.83 -11.02
CA ASP A 78 7.10 -8.29 -12.18
C ASP A 78 6.39 -9.56 -12.74
N ASN A 79 6.48 -9.78 -14.05
CA ASN A 79 5.80 -10.90 -14.75
C ASN A 79 6.15 -12.30 -14.21
N GLU A 80 7.17 -12.44 -13.37
CA GLU A 80 7.53 -13.71 -12.69
C GLU A 80 6.59 -14.06 -11.53
N ASP A 81 5.85 -13.10 -10.97
CA ASP A 81 4.79 -13.36 -9.97
C ASP A 81 3.50 -13.91 -10.64
N HIS A 82 3.45 -13.98 -11.98
CA HIS A 82 2.26 -14.33 -12.79
C HIS A 82 2.26 -15.74 -13.39
N VAL A 83 3.11 -16.67 -12.92
CA VAL A 83 3.20 -18.03 -13.52
C VAL A 83 1.91 -18.87 -13.42
N GLU A 84 0.88 -18.47 -12.66
CA GLU A 84 -0.37 -19.24 -12.60
C GLU A 84 -1.66 -18.45 -12.91
N ALA A 85 -1.60 -17.46 -13.81
CA ALA A 85 -2.82 -16.83 -14.37
C ALA A 85 -2.79 -16.87 -15.90
N ASN A 86 -3.19 -18.02 -16.46
CA ASN A 86 -3.19 -18.26 -17.89
C ASN A 86 -4.23 -17.40 -18.65
N ARG A 87 -3.70 -16.59 -19.58
CA ARG A 87 -4.11 -16.40 -20.99
C ARG A 87 -5.47 -15.79 -21.38
N LYS A 88 -5.32 -14.86 -22.37
CA LYS A 88 -6.25 -14.22 -23.33
C LYS A 88 -6.82 -12.88 -22.83
N LEU A 89 -6.75 -11.76 -23.55
CA LEU A 89 -6.74 -11.58 -25.01
C LEU A 89 -5.61 -10.65 -25.48
N THR A 90 -4.91 -11.11 -26.52
CA THR A 90 -4.33 -10.27 -27.58
C THR A 90 -5.44 -9.62 -28.42
N ASN A 91 -5.25 -8.37 -28.86
CA ASN A 91 -5.40 -7.91 -30.25
C ASN A 91 -5.00 -6.42 -30.43
N PRO A 92 -4.68 -5.97 -31.67
CA PRO A 92 -3.59 -5.04 -32.03
C PRO A 92 -4.00 -3.55 -32.14
N PRO A 93 -3.04 -2.60 -32.36
CA PRO A 93 -3.34 -1.17 -32.32
C PRO A 93 -4.00 -0.67 -33.61
N LEU A 94 -5.02 0.19 -33.47
CA LEU A 94 -5.57 1.01 -34.54
C LEU A 94 -5.20 2.47 -34.29
N ILE A 95 -4.49 3.05 -35.26
CA ILE A 95 -4.06 4.44 -35.31
C ILE A 95 -5.25 5.30 -35.75
N SER A 96 -5.50 6.40 -35.04
CA SER A 96 -6.16 7.58 -35.62
C SER A 96 -5.35 8.82 -35.25
N SER A 97 -4.77 9.40 -36.29
CA SER A 97 -4.01 10.64 -36.39
C SER A 97 -4.80 11.83 -35.85
N GLU A 98 -4.23 12.53 -34.86
CA GLU A 98 -4.42 13.97 -34.54
C GLU A 98 -3.87 14.36 -33.13
N GLN A 99 -3.25 13.42 -32.39
CA GLN A 99 -2.73 13.66 -31.02
C GLN A 99 -1.22 13.95 -30.95
N ASN A 100 -0.53 14.10 -32.09
CA ASN A 100 0.93 14.06 -32.13
C ASN A 100 1.61 15.36 -31.63
N GLU A 101 0.95 16.52 -31.65
CA GLU A 101 1.58 17.79 -31.22
C GLU A 101 1.60 17.99 -29.70
N LEU A 102 0.55 17.57 -28.99
CA LEU A 102 0.49 17.66 -27.53
C LEU A 102 1.51 16.74 -26.85
N ALA A 103 1.70 15.53 -27.38
CA ALA A 103 2.67 14.57 -26.86
C ALA A 103 4.12 15.09 -26.99
N LEU A 104 4.43 15.77 -28.09
CA LEU A 104 5.76 16.36 -28.32
C LEU A 104 6.04 17.53 -27.35
N LEU A 105 5.04 18.37 -27.08
CA LEU A 105 5.16 19.46 -26.11
C LEU A 105 5.30 18.95 -24.67
N GLU A 106 4.57 17.89 -24.29
CA GLU A 106 4.71 17.22 -23.00
C GLU A 106 6.12 16.63 -22.83
N ASP A 107 6.67 15.99 -23.86
CA ASP A 107 8.03 15.44 -23.84
C ASP A 107 9.11 16.53 -23.77
N GLU A 108 8.88 17.69 -24.40
CA GLU A 108 9.82 18.81 -24.40
C GLU A 108 9.81 19.58 -23.07
N VAL A 109 8.64 19.73 -22.45
CA VAL A 109 8.49 20.27 -21.07
C VAL A 109 9.17 19.33 -20.07
N ARG A 110 9.00 18.01 -20.23
CA ARG A 110 9.64 16.99 -19.39
C ARG A 110 11.17 16.99 -19.51
N LYS A 111 11.71 17.26 -20.70
CA LYS A 111 13.17 17.39 -20.92
C LYS A 111 13.78 18.67 -20.34
N ARG A 112 13.00 19.74 -20.18
CA ARG A 112 13.46 21.04 -19.62
C ARG A 112 13.41 21.09 -18.08
N GLN A 113 12.75 20.14 -17.44
CA GLN A 113 12.76 20.00 -15.99
C GLN A 113 14.13 19.51 -15.51
N LEU A 114 14.87 20.35 -14.76
CA LEU A 114 16.18 20.00 -14.20
C LEU A 114 16.14 18.80 -13.23
N CYS A 115 14.95 18.46 -12.73
CA CYS A 115 14.67 17.25 -11.99
C CYS A 115 13.56 16.51 -12.74
N PRO A 116 13.82 15.35 -13.36
CA PRO A 116 12.74 14.55 -13.90
C PRO A 116 11.76 14.24 -12.76
N GLU A 117 10.47 14.47 -12.97
CA GLU A 117 9.43 13.74 -12.24
C GLU A 117 9.55 12.27 -12.64
N GLU A 118 10.59 11.59 -12.12
CA GLU A 118 10.56 10.14 -12.02
C GLU A 118 9.43 9.85 -11.06
N GLU A 119 8.27 9.48 -11.62
CA GLU A 119 7.15 8.93 -10.87
C GLU A 119 7.66 8.07 -9.72
N GLU A 120 7.00 8.19 -8.56
CA GLU A 120 7.11 7.44 -7.30
C GLU A 120 7.11 5.90 -7.51
N THR A 121 8.07 5.41 -8.27
CA THR A 121 8.07 4.06 -8.81
C THR A 121 9.02 3.27 -7.93
N SER A 122 8.43 2.44 -7.08
CA SER A 122 9.14 1.56 -6.15
C SER A 122 10.30 0.85 -6.83
N SER A 123 11.49 0.90 -6.25
CA SER A 123 12.65 0.15 -6.76
C SER A 123 12.40 -1.36 -6.67
N LYS A 124 13.14 -2.14 -7.46
CA LYS A 124 13.08 -3.62 -7.38
C LYS A 124 13.46 -4.10 -5.98
N ASP A 125 14.44 -3.46 -5.35
CA ASP A 125 14.87 -3.79 -3.99
C ASP A 125 13.78 -3.53 -2.95
N LEU A 126 13.06 -2.41 -3.05
CA LEU A 126 11.95 -2.10 -2.15
C LEU A 126 10.77 -3.04 -2.38
N SER A 127 10.44 -3.34 -3.63
CA SER A 127 9.37 -4.28 -3.99
C SER A 127 9.60 -5.68 -3.39
N LYS A 128 10.86 -6.11 -3.27
CA LYS A 128 11.24 -7.41 -2.70
C LYS A 128 11.01 -7.55 -1.19
N VAL A 129 10.81 -6.46 -0.46
CA VAL A 129 10.57 -6.49 1.01
C VAL A 129 9.14 -6.10 1.39
N VAL A 130 8.28 -5.87 0.40
CA VAL A 130 6.87 -5.49 0.58
C VAL A 130 5.96 -6.69 0.29
N ASN A 131 5.16 -7.05 1.28
CA ASN A 131 4.40 -8.31 1.28
C ASN A 131 2.91 -8.02 1.53
N TYR A 132 2.42 -8.39 2.72
CA TYR A 132 1.05 -8.24 3.20
C TYR A 132 0.55 -6.79 3.35
N LEU A 133 1.44 -5.79 3.17
CA LEU A 133 1.15 -4.37 3.27
C LEU A 133 1.42 -3.64 1.95
N THR A 134 1.04 -4.25 0.84
CA THR A 134 1.25 -3.62 -0.46
C THR A 134 0.31 -2.42 -0.58
N ALA A 135 0.88 -1.23 -0.78
CA ALA A 135 0.11 0.00 -0.87
C ALA A 135 -0.62 0.10 -2.23
N ASP A 136 -1.92 0.32 -2.17
CA ASP A 136 -2.79 0.50 -3.33
C ASP A 136 -3.63 1.78 -3.21
N LYS A 137 -4.18 2.23 -4.33
CA LYS A 137 -5.08 3.38 -4.39
C LYS A 137 -6.37 3.08 -3.63
N VAL A 138 -7.01 4.12 -3.11
CA VAL A 138 -8.35 3.99 -2.55
C VAL A 138 -9.30 3.59 -3.69
N PRO A 139 -10.01 2.47 -3.58
CA PRO A 139 -10.86 2.00 -4.66
C PRO A 139 -12.10 2.89 -4.79
N HIS A 140 -12.43 3.31 -6.02
CA HIS A 140 -13.62 4.13 -6.30
C HIS A 140 -14.92 3.43 -5.91
N THR A 141 -14.94 2.11 -6.11
CA THR A 141 -15.99 1.23 -5.61
C THR A 141 -15.32 0.23 -4.71
N TRP A 142 -15.82 0.03 -3.48
CA TRP A 142 -15.32 -0.95 -2.52
C TRP A 142 -15.54 -2.42 -2.96
N ASN A 143 -15.54 -2.68 -4.27
CA ASN A 143 -15.56 -3.99 -4.89
C ASN A 143 -14.31 -4.77 -4.45
N ALA A 144 -14.54 -6.00 -4.00
CA ALA A 144 -13.53 -6.83 -3.37
C ALA A 144 -12.60 -7.41 -4.44
N ASP A 145 -11.51 -6.70 -4.74
CA ASP A 145 -10.36 -7.29 -5.38
C ASP A 145 -9.98 -8.58 -4.58
N PRO A 146 -9.55 -9.66 -5.25
CA PRO A 146 -9.26 -10.92 -4.55
C PRO A 146 -7.91 -10.90 -3.79
N ARG A 147 -7.01 -9.96 -4.07
CA ARG A 147 -5.67 -9.85 -3.47
C ARG A 147 -5.72 -9.16 -2.10
N LEU A 148 -5.89 -9.95 -1.04
CA LEU A 148 -6.12 -9.43 0.32
C LEU A 148 -4.88 -8.78 0.96
N PHE A 149 -3.69 -8.95 0.37
CA PHE A 149 -2.45 -8.28 0.79
C PHE A 149 -2.37 -6.80 0.35
N LEU A 150 -3.33 -6.32 -0.42
CA LEU A 150 -3.45 -4.92 -0.80
C LEU A 150 -4.14 -4.12 0.31
N MET A 151 -3.57 -2.97 0.65
CA MET A 151 -4.15 -2.01 1.58
C MET A 151 -4.12 -0.59 1.00
N CYS A 152 -5.09 0.23 1.37
CA CYS A 152 -5.13 1.63 0.97
C CYS A 152 -4.90 2.56 2.18
N SER A 153 -4.59 3.82 1.88
CA SER A 153 -4.50 4.88 2.87
C SER A 153 -5.28 6.10 2.41
N MET A 154 -5.98 6.75 3.33
CA MET A 154 -6.79 7.92 3.04
C MET A 154 -6.77 8.93 4.18
N SER A 155 -6.99 10.20 3.87
CA SER A 155 -7.17 11.23 4.88
C SER A 155 -8.51 11.07 5.61
N GLU A 156 -8.63 11.67 6.78
CA GLU A 156 -9.91 11.76 7.49
C GLU A 156 -11.02 12.39 6.62
N ASP A 157 -10.69 13.39 5.80
CA ASP A 157 -11.67 14.04 4.91
C ASP A 157 -12.20 13.07 3.87
N ALA A 158 -11.32 12.27 3.26
CA ALA A 158 -11.71 11.25 2.31
C ALA A 158 -12.54 10.15 2.98
N SER A 159 -12.15 9.72 4.19
CA SER A 159 -12.94 8.78 5.00
C SER A 159 -14.33 9.32 5.31
N MET A 160 -14.46 10.62 5.62
CA MET A 160 -15.74 11.27 5.88
C MET A 160 -16.63 11.39 4.64
N LYS A 161 -16.04 11.65 3.46
CA LYS A 161 -16.78 11.64 2.20
C LYS A 161 -17.33 10.24 1.87
N VAL A 162 -16.52 9.21 2.08
CA VAL A 162 -16.95 7.79 1.98
C VAL A 162 -18.05 7.45 3.01
N TYR A 163 -18.24 8.25 4.05
CA TYR A 163 -19.40 8.08 4.92
C TYR A 163 -20.64 8.82 4.38
N ARG A 164 -20.48 10.07 3.95
CA ARG A 164 -21.59 10.97 3.59
C ARG A 164 -22.20 10.70 2.21
N ASP A 165 -21.39 10.41 1.21
CA ASP A 165 -21.82 10.35 -0.19
C ASP A 165 -22.51 9.02 -0.55
N PHE A 166 -22.62 8.13 0.42
CA PHE A 166 -22.96 6.75 0.19
C PHE A 166 -24.29 6.40 0.86
N PRO A 167 -25.42 6.32 0.11
CA PRO A 167 -26.59 5.60 0.62
C PRO A 167 -26.13 4.27 1.22
N GLN A 168 -26.63 3.92 2.43
CA GLN A 168 -26.19 2.86 3.36
C GLN A 168 -25.57 1.57 2.77
N ARG A 169 -25.90 1.19 1.53
CA ARG A 169 -25.33 0.06 0.78
C ARG A 169 -23.81 0.09 0.64
N GLN A 170 -23.16 1.26 0.54
CA GLN A 170 -21.69 1.30 0.36
C GLN A 170 -20.92 1.28 1.67
N ALA A 171 -21.51 1.74 2.79
CA ALA A 171 -20.97 1.48 4.12
C ALA A 171 -20.82 -0.04 4.36
N ASN A 172 -21.83 -0.83 3.96
CA ASN A 172 -21.74 -2.29 4.02
C ASN A 172 -20.61 -2.87 3.14
N LYS A 173 -20.32 -2.26 1.99
CA LYS A 173 -19.19 -2.67 1.14
C LYS A 173 -17.86 -2.34 1.78
N LEU A 174 -17.73 -1.18 2.42
CA LEU A 174 -16.54 -0.81 3.19
C LEU A 174 -16.31 -1.78 4.36
N VAL A 175 -17.34 -2.08 5.16
CA VAL A 175 -17.27 -3.07 6.25
C VAL A 175 -16.83 -4.44 5.72
N LYS A 176 -17.40 -4.87 4.58
CA LYS A 176 -16.99 -6.12 3.93
C LYS A 176 -15.53 -6.06 3.45
N HIS A 177 -15.08 -4.93 2.94
CA HIS A 177 -13.69 -4.73 2.53
C HIS A 177 -12.73 -4.82 3.74
N THR A 178 -13.06 -4.12 4.84
CA THR A 178 -12.20 -4.01 6.02
C THR A 178 -12.19 -5.29 6.85
N SER A 179 -13.20 -6.15 6.71
CA SER A 179 -13.19 -7.50 7.29
C SER A 179 -12.08 -8.41 6.74
N LYS A 180 -11.50 -8.06 5.59
CA LYS A 180 -10.47 -8.87 4.90
C LYS A 180 -9.18 -8.11 4.62
N ARG A 181 -9.20 -6.78 4.67
CA ARG A 181 -8.11 -5.89 4.25
C ARG A 181 -7.92 -4.78 5.23
N LEU A 182 -6.71 -4.24 5.24
CA LEU A 182 -6.37 -3.11 6.09
C LEU A 182 -6.63 -1.79 5.33
N VAL A 183 -7.18 -0.82 6.06
CA VAL A 183 -7.34 0.57 5.60
C VAL A 183 -6.69 1.47 6.65
N ARG A 184 -5.77 2.34 6.21
CA ARG A 184 -5.15 3.33 7.09
C ARG A 184 -5.82 4.68 6.90
N VAL A 185 -6.36 5.25 7.98
CA VAL A 185 -6.85 6.63 8.01
C VAL A 185 -5.83 7.52 8.73
N PHE A 186 -5.56 8.71 8.19
CA PHE A 186 -4.63 9.67 8.79
C PHE A 186 -5.22 11.08 8.87
N PRO A 187 -4.73 11.93 9.80
CA PRO A 187 -5.28 13.27 9.99
C PRO A 187 -5.17 14.15 8.73
N ALA A 188 -6.09 15.09 8.57
CA ALA A 188 -6.05 16.06 7.47
C ALA A 188 -4.88 17.05 7.61
N ASN A 189 -4.34 17.52 6.49
CA ASN A 189 -3.19 18.44 6.47
C ASN A 189 -3.47 19.79 7.17
N MET A 190 -4.74 20.18 7.32
CA MET A 190 -5.12 21.41 8.02
C MET A 190 -4.89 21.35 9.54
N ARG A 191 -4.64 20.17 10.11
CA ARG A 191 -4.36 19.95 11.54
C ARG A 191 -2.90 20.29 11.90
N ILE A 192 -2.52 21.54 11.66
CA ILE A 192 -1.15 22.05 11.87
C ILE A 192 -0.72 21.96 13.35
N LYS A 193 -1.70 22.00 14.27
CA LYS A 193 -1.46 21.86 15.72
C LYS A 193 -1.29 20.40 16.18
N SER A 194 -1.30 19.44 15.25
CA SER A 194 -1.24 18.00 15.55
C SER A 194 -2.37 17.52 16.47
N ASP A 195 -3.52 18.18 16.39
CA ASP A 195 -4.75 17.70 17.02
C ASP A 195 -5.24 16.43 16.31
N ASN A 196 -5.93 15.56 17.05
CA ASN A 196 -6.44 14.30 16.50
C ASN A 196 -7.93 14.40 16.20
N TYR A 197 -8.36 13.73 15.14
CA TYR A 197 -9.78 13.46 14.93
C TYR A 197 -10.27 12.44 15.95
N LEU A 198 -11.57 12.44 16.24
CA LEU A 198 -12.17 11.42 17.11
C LEU A 198 -12.08 10.06 16.41
N PRO A 199 -11.32 9.10 16.94
CA PRO A 199 -11.08 7.84 16.23
C PRO A 199 -12.36 7.05 16.12
N ASN A 200 -13.35 7.24 17.01
CA ASN A 200 -14.66 6.60 16.93
C ASN A 200 -15.39 6.94 15.62
N VAL A 201 -15.17 8.12 15.04
CA VAL A 201 -15.74 8.46 13.72
C VAL A 201 -15.13 7.62 12.60
N GLY A 202 -13.98 6.97 12.81
CA GLY A 202 -13.45 5.90 11.96
C GLY A 202 -13.76 4.50 12.50
N LEU A 203 -13.46 4.24 13.78
CA LEU A 203 -13.52 2.93 14.45
C LEU A 203 -14.94 2.40 14.66
N SER A 204 -15.97 3.25 14.81
CA SER A 204 -17.36 2.78 14.79
C SER A 204 -17.73 2.13 13.44
N TYR A 205 -16.87 2.26 12.42
CA TYR A 205 -17.08 1.74 11.07
C TYR A 205 -16.03 0.70 10.64
N PHE A 206 -14.83 0.68 11.24
CA PHE A 206 -13.76 -0.28 10.90
C PHE A 206 -13.77 -1.56 11.74
N CYS A 207 -14.77 -1.70 12.63
CA CYS A 207 -15.03 -2.81 13.55
C CYS A 207 -13.98 -3.95 13.56
N PHE A 208 -13.02 -3.82 14.46
CA PHE A 208 -12.25 -4.92 15.04
C PHE A 208 -13.06 -5.63 16.17
N GLU A 209 -14.40 -5.55 16.19
CA GLU A 209 -15.18 -6.41 17.09
C GLU A 209 -15.47 -7.74 16.40
N ARG A 210 -15.14 -8.83 17.11
CA ARG A 210 -15.18 -10.25 16.73
C ARG A 210 -13.90 -10.80 16.10
N MET A 211 -12.86 -10.90 16.91
CA MET A 211 -12.16 -12.18 17.09
C MET A 211 -12.50 -12.73 18.46
#